data_AF-A0A1W1DNA0-F1
#
_entry.id   AF-A0A1W1DNA0-F1
#
_cell.length_a   1.000
_cell.length_b   1.000
_cell.length_c   1.000
_cell.angle_alpha   90.00
_cell.angle_beta   90.00
_cell.angle_gamma   90.00
#
_symmetry.space_group_name_H-M   'P 1'
#
loop_
_entity.id
_entity.type
_entity.pdbx_description
1 polymer ?
#
loop_
_entity_poly.entity_id
_entity_poly.type
_entity_poly.pdbx_seq_one_letter_code
_entity_poly.pdbx_strand_id
1 'polypeptide(L)'
;MMAKHAVSAGNYQQALEHLSPLLKSENEFIAHTAKLRSAAIYLQIGNHDQALSTLDADENSVFSALYNHSKGDIYLAKNDIDSAKKHYQLALGQLSTDSELQALIQIKLNDLN
;
A
#
# COMPACT_ATOMS: atom_id res chain seq x y z
N MET A 1 7.69 -6.12 24.29
CA MET A 1 6.31 -5.57 24.19
C MET A 1 5.41 -6.51 23.39
N MET A 2 4.86 -7.57 24.00
CA MET A 2 3.98 -8.52 23.27
C MET A 2 2.48 -8.20 23.41
N ALA A 3 2.05 -7.65 24.56
CA ALA A 3 0.64 -7.34 24.80
C ALA A 3 0.10 -6.24 23.86
N LYS A 4 0.87 -5.18 23.59
CA LYS A 4 0.46 -4.11 22.66
C LYS A 4 0.30 -4.64 21.23
N HIS A 5 1.23 -5.50 20.79
CA HIS A 5 1.16 -6.13 19.48
C HIS A 5 -0.02 -7.11 19.38
N ALA A 6 -0.30 -7.90 20.42
CA ALA A 6 -1.41 -8.83 20.43
C ALA A 6 -2.79 -8.13 20.45
N VAL A 7 -2.93 -7.04 21.22
CA VAL A 7 -4.17 -6.24 21.24
C VAL A 7 -4.37 -5.54 19.89
N SER A 8 -3.31 -4.98 19.30
CA SER A 8 -3.39 -4.41 17.96
C SER A 8 -3.66 -5.47 16.89
N ALA A 9 -3.06 -6.66 16.99
CA ALA A 9 -3.30 -7.78 16.06
C ALA A 9 -4.76 -8.26 16.10
N GLY A 10 -5.40 -8.26 17.27
CA GLY A 10 -6.84 -8.51 17.41
C GLY A 10 -7.68 -7.48 16.62
N ASN A 11 -7.33 -6.20 16.71
CA ASN A 11 -8.01 -5.14 15.98
C ASN A 11 -7.69 -5.18 14.46
N TYR A 12 -6.47 -5.53 14.08
CA TYR A 12 -6.05 -5.64 12.67
C TYR A 12 -6.75 -6.81 11.98
N GLN A 13 -6.85 -7.96 12.64
CA GLN A 13 -7.56 -9.12 12.10
C GLN A 13 -9.04 -8.80 11.90
N GLN A 14 -9.69 -8.20 12.91
CA GLN A 14 -11.09 -7.75 12.79
C GLN A 14 -11.27 -6.70 11.69
N ALA A 15 -10.33 -5.77 11.53
CA ALA A 15 -10.38 -4.79 10.46
C ALA A 15 -10.28 -5.45 9.08
N LEU A 16 -9.40 -6.45 8.91
CA LEU A 16 -9.30 -7.23 7.67
C LEU A 16 -10.59 -8.00 7.38
N GLU A 17 -11.23 -8.58 8.39
CA GLU A 17 -12.53 -9.26 8.25
C GLU A 17 -13.62 -8.31 7.75
N HIS A 18 -13.68 -7.09 8.27
CA HIS A 18 -14.63 -6.06 7.80
C HIS A 18 -14.32 -5.56 6.39
N LEU A 19 -13.05 -5.51 5.98
CA LEU A 19 -12.63 -5.09 4.65
C LEU A 19 -12.80 -6.18 3.58
N SER A 20 -12.68 -7.46 3.96
CA SER A 20 -12.74 -8.61 3.06
C SER A 20 -13.92 -8.60 2.07
N PRO A 21 -15.19 -8.39 2.48
CA PRO A 21 -16.30 -8.36 1.53
C PRO A 21 -16.23 -7.15 0.57
N LEU A 22 -15.63 -6.04 1.01
CA LEU A 22 -15.54 -4.80 0.22
C LEU A 22 -14.53 -4.92 -0.92
N LEU A 23 -13.55 -5.82 -0.83
CA LEU A 23 -12.55 -6.05 -1.89
C LEU A 23 -13.18 -6.46 -3.24
N LYS A 24 -14.40 -7.02 -3.20
CA LYS A 24 -15.18 -7.46 -4.36
C LYS A 24 -16.46 -6.62 -4.58
N SER A 25 -16.52 -5.44 -3.97
CA SER A 25 -17.62 -4.50 -4.18
C SER A 25 -17.76 -4.15 -5.66
N GLU A 26 -19.00 -4.07 -6.16
CA GLU A 26 -19.29 -3.60 -7.54
C GLU A 26 -18.89 -2.13 -7.73
N ASN A 27 -18.88 -1.34 -6.66
CA ASN A 27 -18.31 0.00 -6.68
C ASN A 27 -16.78 -0.10 -6.62
N GLU A 28 -16.13 0.24 -7.73
CA GLU A 28 -14.67 0.19 -7.89
C GLU A 28 -13.94 1.07 -6.87
N PHE A 29 -14.45 2.27 -6.57
CA PHE A 29 -13.83 3.14 -5.57
C PHE A 29 -13.82 2.50 -4.18
N ILE A 30 -14.93 1.85 -3.80
CA ILE A 30 -15.02 1.10 -2.53
C ILE A 30 -14.04 -0.08 -2.55
N ALA A 31 -13.99 -0.84 -3.65
CA ALA A 31 -13.11 -1.99 -3.78
C ALA A 31 -11.63 -1.62 -3.69
N HIS A 32 -11.19 -0.60 -4.43
CA HIS A 32 -9.80 -0.14 -4.42
C HIS A 32 -9.40 0.51 -3.09
N THR A 33 -10.31 1.25 -2.45
CA THR A 33 -10.08 1.80 -1.11
C THR A 33 -9.91 0.67 -0.09
N ALA A 34 -10.74 -0.37 -0.16
CA ALA A 34 -10.62 -1.54 0.70
C ALA A 34 -9.29 -2.27 0.49
N LYS A 35 -8.86 -2.45 -0.76
CA LYS A 35 -7.55 -3.05 -1.10
C LYS A 35 -6.38 -2.25 -0.52
N LEU A 36 -6.35 -0.93 -0.68
CA LEU A 36 -5.31 -0.07 -0.11
C LEU A 36 -5.25 -0.17 1.42
N ARG A 37 -6.40 -0.14 2.09
CA ARG A 37 -6.48 -0.27 3.55
C ARG A 37 -6.02 -1.65 4.03
N SER A 38 -6.46 -2.71 3.37
CA SER A 38 -6.02 -4.07 3.69
C SER A 38 -4.51 -4.23 3.51
N ALA A 39 -3.93 -3.69 2.43
CA ALA A 39 -2.49 -3.72 2.21
C ALA A 39 -1.70 -2.96 3.29
N ALA A 40 -2.18 -1.79 3.72
CA ALA A 40 -1.58 -1.04 4.81
C ALA A 40 -1.62 -1.79 6.15
N ILE A 41 -2.72 -2.50 6.44
CA ILE A 41 -2.83 -3.35 7.63
C ILE A 41 -1.85 -4.53 7.54
N TYR A 42 -1.81 -5.21 6.39
CA TYR A 42 -0.86 -6.30 6.17
C TYR A 42 0.60 -5.85 6.32
N LEU A 43 0.94 -4.65 5.84
CA LEU A 43 2.23 -4.03 6.07
C LEU A 43 2.52 -3.80 7.56
N GLN A 44 1.57 -3.23 8.31
CA GLN A 44 1.74 -2.98 9.75
C GLN A 44 1.97 -4.26 10.56
N ILE A 45 1.36 -5.38 10.17
CA ILE A 45 1.55 -6.67 10.85
C ILE A 45 2.74 -7.49 10.26
N GLY A 46 3.51 -6.90 9.34
CA GLY A 46 4.69 -7.51 8.73
C GLY A 46 4.39 -8.58 7.66
N ASN A 47 3.13 -8.73 7.25
CA ASN A 47 2.71 -9.68 6.23
C ASN A 47 2.84 -9.07 4.82
N HIS A 48 4.08 -8.83 4.41
CA HIS A 48 4.39 -8.10 3.17
C HIS A 48 3.86 -8.80 1.91
N ASP A 49 3.86 -10.14 1.88
CA ASP A 49 3.40 -10.89 0.70
C ASP A 49 1.89 -10.75 0.47
N GLN A 50 1.10 -10.79 1.55
CA GLN A 50 -0.34 -10.50 1.46
C GLN A 50 -0.62 -9.02 1.14
N ALA A 51 0.22 -8.10 1.63
CA ALA A 51 0.11 -6.69 1.29
C ALA A 51 0.29 -6.47 -0.22
N LEU A 52 1.31 -7.08 -0.82
CA LEU A 52 1.58 -6.99 -2.25
C LEU A 52 0.47 -7.65 -3.09
N SER A 53 0.01 -8.85 -2.73
CA SER A 53 -1.02 -9.56 -3.47
C SER A 53 -2.38 -8.84 -3.46
N THR A 54 -2.67 -8.07 -2.40
CA THR A 54 -3.89 -7.27 -2.30
C THR A 54 -3.89 -6.09 -3.29
N LEU A 55 -2.71 -5.62 -3.69
CA LEU A 55 -2.52 -4.46 -4.58
C LEU A 55 -2.34 -4.87 -6.05
N ASP A 56 -3.03 -5.91 -6.49
CA ASP A 56 -3.06 -6.26 -7.92
C ASP A 56 -4.15 -5.44 -8.62
N ALA A 57 -3.74 -4.48 -9.45
CA ALA A 57 -4.65 -3.65 -10.24
C ALA A 57 -4.01 -3.30 -11.60
N ASP A 58 -4.90 -3.01 -12.55
CA ASP A 58 -4.58 -2.49 -13.86
C ASP A 58 -3.76 -1.19 -13.74
N GLU A 59 -2.66 -1.12 -14.49
CA GLU A 59 -1.73 0.01 -14.48
C GLU A 59 -2.41 1.32 -14.93
N ASN A 60 -3.55 1.24 -15.62
CA ASN A 60 -4.33 2.37 -16.12
C ASN A 60 -5.42 2.87 -15.15
N SER A 61 -5.53 2.28 -13.95
CA SER A 61 -6.48 2.73 -12.94
C SER A 61 -6.08 4.09 -12.34
N VAL A 62 -7.07 4.93 -11.97
CA VAL A 62 -6.84 6.15 -11.18
C VAL A 62 -6.17 5.87 -9.83
N PHE A 63 -6.18 4.62 -9.37
CA PHE A 63 -5.51 4.17 -8.15
C PHE A 63 -4.05 3.72 -8.36
N SER A 64 -3.57 3.65 -9.61
CA SER A 64 -2.27 3.07 -9.96
C SER A 64 -1.11 3.77 -9.22
N ALA A 65 -1.16 5.10 -9.09
CA ALA A 65 -0.14 5.85 -8.35
C ALA A 65 -0.14 5.51 -6.85
N LEU A 66 -1.32 5.39 -6.23
CA LEU A 66 -1.46 5.00 -4.82
C LEU A 66 -1.00 3.55 -4.59
N TYR A 67 -1.26 2.67 -5.55
CA TYR A 67 -0.84 1.28 -5.50
C TYR A 67 0.67 1.17 -5.58
N ASN A 68 1.28 1.87 -6.54
CA ASN A 68 2.73 1.90 -6.69
C ASN A 68 3.42 2.55 -5.49
N HIS A 69 2.87 3.64 -4.94
CA HIS A 69 3.36 4.20 -3.68
C HIS A 69 3.36 3.16 -2.55
N SER A 70 2.22 2.49 -2.34
CA SER A 70 2.06 1.50 -1.28
C SER A 70 2.97 0.28 -1.51
N LYS A 71 3.12 -0.21 -2.75
CA LYS A 71 4.06 -1.27 -3.11
C LYS A 71 5.50 -0.86 -2.78
N GLY A 72 5.89 0.38 -3.07
CA GLY A 72 7.20 0.92 -2.70
C GLY A 72 7.47 0.85 -1.19
N ASP A 73 6.50 1.28 -0.38
CA ASP A 73 6.57 1.20 1.09
C ASP A 73 6.68 -0.26 1.59
N ILE A 74 5.94 -1.18 0.96
CA ILE A 74 5.99 -2.60 1.31
C ILE A 74 7.34 -3.24 0.94
N TYR A 75 7.88 -2.96 -0.25
CA TYR A 75 9.20 -3.46 -0.65
C TYR A 75 10.32 -2.89 0.23
N LEU A 76 10.21 -1.62 0.60
CA LEU A 76 11.14 -1.01 1.55
C LEU A 76 11.12 -1.74 2.90
N ALA A 77 9.95 -2.08 3.43
CA ALA A 77 9.82 -2.87 4.65
C ALA A 77 10.35 -4.31 4.52
N LYS A 78 10.40 -4.87 3.30
CA LYS A 78 11.07 -6.14 2.98
C LYS A 78 12.61 -6.00 2.84
N ASN A 79 13.17 -4.80 2.98
CA ASN A 79 14.56 -4.46 2.63
C ASN A 79 14.90 -4.68 1.14
N ASP A 80 13.90 -4.74 0.27
CA ASP A 80 14.08 -4.80 -1.19
C ASP A 80 14.09 -3.37 -1.75
N ILE A 81 15.26 -2.74 -1.66
CA ILE A 81 15.44 -1.34 -2.02
C ILE A 81 15.24 -1.10 -3.51
N ASP A 82 15.66 -2.03 -4.37
CA ASP A 82 15.53 -1.89 -5.82
C ASP A 82 14.06 -1.91 -6.24
N SER A 83 13.27 -2.84 -5.71
CA SER A 83 11.82 -2.88 -5.95
C SER A 83 11.11 -1.66 -5.35
N ALA A 84 11.55 -1.18 -4.19
CA ALA A 84 10.99 0.04 -3.58
C ALA A 84 11.17 1.26 -4.49
N LYS A 85 12.41 1.50 -4.96
CA LYS A 85 12.72 2.61 -5.88
C LYS A 85 11.93 2.51 -7.18
N LYS A 86 11.87 1.33 -7.78
CA LYS A 86 11.10 1.07 -9.00
C LYS A 86 9.64 1.49 -8.84
N HIS A 87 8.99 1.06 -7.77
CA HIS A 87 7.58 1.38 -7.55
C HIS A 87 7.33 2.85 -7.20
N TYR A 88 8.23 3.51 -6.47
CA TYR A 88 8.14 4.97 -6.29
C TYR A 88 8.26 5.73 -7.61
N GLN A 89 9.19 5.34 -8.49
CA GLN A 89 9.32 5.95 -9.82
C GLN A 89 8.08 5.76 -10.69
N LEU A 90 7.49 4.55 -10.67
CA LEU A 90 6.23 4.27 -11.36
C LEU A 90 5.09 5.17 -10.86
N ALA A 91 4.97 5.36 -9.55
CA ALA A 91 3.96 6.24 -8.97
C ALA A 91 4.17 7.71 -9.38
N LEU A 92 5.42 8.20 -9.38
CA LEU A 92 5.74 9.58 -9.80
C LEU A 92 5.39 9.82 -11.27
N GLY A 93 5.57 8.82 -12.14
CA GLY A 93 5.22 8.92 -13.56
C GLY A 93 3.72 9.07 -13.85
N GLN A 94 2.87 8.85 -12.85
CA GLN A 94 1.40 8.88 -12.96
C GLN A 94 0.77 10.09 -12.26
N LEU A 95 1.55 10.88 -11.52
CA LEU A 95 1.07 12.00 -10.74
C LEU A 95 1.40 13.34 -11.40
N SER A 96 0.51 14.31 -11.24
CA SER A 96 0.80 15.70 -11.60
C SER A 96 1.86 16.31 -10.67
N THR A 97 2.57 17.32 -11.17
CA THR A 97 3.64 18.01 -10.42
C THR A 97 3.15 18.73 -9.17
N ASP A 98 1.86 19.10 -9.11
CA ASP A 98 1.26 19.82 -7.99
C ASP A 98 0.66 18.87 -6.93
N SER A 99 0.82 17.55 -7.10
CA SER A 99 0.29 16.55 -6.17
C SER A 99 1.12 16.47 -4.89
N GLU A 100 0.47 16.59 -3.73
CA GLU A 100 1.12 16.36 -2.42
C GLU A 100 1.70 14.95 -2.30
N LEU A 101 1.03 13.95 -2.90
CA LEU A 101 1.52 12.58 -2.93
C LEU A 101 2.80 12.47 -3.75
N GLN A 102 2.93 13.21 -4.86
CA GLN A 102 4.15 13.26 -5.65
C GLN A 102 5.31 13.74 -4.77
N ALA A 103 5.12 14.86 -4.06
CA ALA A 103 6.16 15.47 -3.23
C ALA A 103 6.62 14.50 -2.13
N LEU A 104 5.68 13.78 -1.51
CA LEU A 104 5.98 12.77 -0.50
C LEU A 104 6.80 11.60 -1.07
N ILE A 105 6.42 11.09 -2.24
CA ILE A 105 7.13 9.97 -2.88
C ILE A 105 8.53 10.39 -3.30
N GLN A 106 8.71 11.64 -3.76
CA GLN A 106 10.02 12.15 -4.12
C GLN A 106 10.97 12.20 -2.92
N ILE A 107 10.48 12.63 -1.74
CA ILE A 107 11.26 12.62 -0.49
C ILE A 107 11.67 11.18 -0.16
N LYS A 108 10.71 10.25 -0.15
CA LYS A 108 10.98 8.82 0.11
C LYS A 108 12.00 8.23 -0.85
N LEU A 109 11.90 8.54 -2.15
CA LEU A 109 12.84 8.05 -3.16
C LEU A 109 14.25 8.63 -2.95
N ASN A 110 14.35 9.90 -2.58
CA ASN A 110 15.63 10.55 -2.30
C ASN A 110 16.33 9.94 -1.08
N ASP A 111 15.58 9.59 -0.04
CA ASP A 111 16.12 8.95 1.18
C ASP A 111 16.73 7.56 0.92
N LEU A 112 16.43 6.94 -0.23
CA LEU A 112 16.97 5.63 -0.62
C LEU A 112 18.21 5.71 -1.51
N ASN A 113 18.63 6.90 -1.95
CA ASN A 113 19.80 7.13 -2.81
C ASN A 113 21.02 7.55 -2.01
#